data_AF-A0A640NNW2-F1
#
_entry.id   AF-A0A640NNW2-F1
#
_cell.length_a   1.000
_cell.length_b   1.000
_cell.length_c   1.000
_cell.angle_alpha   90.00
_cell.angle_beta   90.00
_cell.angle_gamma   90.00
#
_symmetry.space_group_name_H-M   'P 1'
#
loop_
_entity.id
_entity.type
_entity.pdbx_description
1 polymer ?
#
loop_
_entity_poly.entity_id
_entity_poly.type
_entity_poly.pdbx_seq_one_letter_code
_entity_poly.pdbx_strand_id
1 'polypeptide(L)'
;MDCMKELMRYSYMLIYKVGEYTGEVRDCELKELLQHHLPYMLQAYNEQVNFQEGENVQHITCEPIAFHFHEMEKETDSKYTGDMYIATCYI
;
A
#
# COMPACT_ATOMS: atom_id res chain seq x y z
N MET A 1 9.62 -9.23 13.39
CA MET A 1 10.19 -9.62 12.07
C MET A 1 9.16 -10.35 11.22
N ASP A 2 8.19 -11.06 11.83
CA ASP A 2 7.12 -11.74 11.07
C ASP A 2 6.18 -10.76 10.34
N CYS A 3 5.85 -9.61 10.95
CA CYS A 3 5.01 -8.60 10.29
C CYS A 3 5.58 -8.10 8.96
N MET A 4 6.91 -7.94 8.84
CA MET A 4 7.55 -7.49 7.60
C MET A 4 7.48 -8.56 6.51
N LYS A 5 7.68 -9.83 6.90
CA LYS A 5 7.56 -10.97 5.98
C LYS A 5 6.12 -11.12 5.48
N GLU A 6 5.14 -10.95 6.37
CA GLU A 6 3.72 -10.96 6.01
C GLU A 6 3.37 -9.79 5.09
N LEU A 7 3.84 -8.58 5.40
CA LEU A 7 3.68 -7.41 4.54
C LEU A 7 4.24 -7.65 3.14
N MET A 8 5.48 -8.13 3.03
CA MET A 8 6.10 -8.43 1.74
C MET A 8 5.34 -9.51 0.97
N ARG A 9 4.82 -10.54 1.66
CA ARG A 9 3.96 -11.55 1.04
C ARG A 9 2.68 -10.93 0.48
N TYR A 10 2.03 -10.03 1.22
CA TYR A 10 0.83 -9.33 0.74
C TYR A 10 1.15 -8.37 -0.41
N SER A 11 2.24 -7.61 -0.32
CA SER A 11 2.70 -6.71 -1.38
C SER A 11 2.98 -7.46 -2.68
N TYR A 12 3.71 -8.59 -2.60
CA TYR A 12 3.95 -9.45 -3.76
C TYR A 12 2.64 -9.97 -4.38
N MET A 13 1.72 -10.47 -3.56
CA MET A 13 0.43 -10.99 -4.02
C MET A 13 -0.40 -9.91 -4.72
N LEU A 14 -0.43 -8.70 -4.17
CA LEU A 14 -1.14 -7.56 -4.75
C LEU A 14 -0.55 -7.18 -6.11
N ILE A 15 0.78 -7.03 -6.19
CA ILE A 15 1.49 -6.70 -7.44
C ILE A 15 1.20 -7.76 -8.51
N TYR A 16 1.31 -9.04 -8.14
CA TYR A 16 1.05 -10.15 -9.05
C TYR A 16 -0.38 -10.10 -9.59
N LYS A 17 -1.37 -9.92 -8.71
CA LYS A 17 -2.79 -9.87 -9.10
C LYS A 17 -3.10 -8.65 -9.97
N VAL A 18 -2.58 -7.48 -9.63
CA VAL A 18 -2.75 -6.29 -10.47
C VAL A 18 -2.13 -6.51 -11.84
N GLY A 19 -0.91 -7.06 -11.91
CA GLY A 19 -0.23 -7.36 -13.18
C GLY A 19 -1.01 -8.35 -14.05
N GLU A 20 -1.54 -9.41 -13.44
CA GLU A 20 -2.38 -10.42 -14.12
C GLU A 20 -3.66 -9.78 -14.70
N TYR A 21 -4.42 -9.06 -13.87
CA TYR A 21 -5.70 -8.48 -14.30
C TYR A 21 -5.56 -7.28 -15.24
N THR A 22 -4.44 -6.55 -15.23
CA THR A 22 -4.22 -5.39 -16.11
C THR A 22 -4.36 -5.75 -17.60
N GLY A 23 -4.04 -7.00 -17.98
CA GLY A 23 -4.25 -7.50 -19.34
C GLY A 23 -5.72 -7.74 -19.71
N GLU A 24 -6.57 -7.95 -18.71
CA GLU A 24 -7.99 -8.31 -18.85
C GLU A 24 -8.94 -7.10 -18.69
N VAL A 25 -8.45 -5.99 -18.15
CA VAL A 25 -9.23 -4.76 -17.98
C VAL A 25 -9.60 -4.17 -19.34
N ARG A 26 -10.92 -4.08 -19.58
CA ARG A 26 -11.51 -3.50 -20.79
C ARG A 26 -11.70 -1.98 -20.71
N ASP A 27 -11.85 -1.47 -19.49
CA ASP A 27 -11.97 -0.04 -19.24
C ASP A 27 -10.61 0.64 -19.44
N CYS A 28 -10.52 1.54 -20.42
CA CYS A 28 -9.25 2.16 -20.79
C CYS A 28 -8.69 3.05 -19.68
N GLU A 29 -9.53 3.79 -18.96
CA GLU A 29 -9.09 4.70 -17.90
C GLU A 29 -8.54 3.90 -16.71
N LEU A 30 -9.25 2.85 -16.29
CA LEU A 30 -8.80 1.95 -15.24
C LEU A 30 -7.50 1.23 -15.66
N LYS A 31 -7.39 0.80 -16.91
CA LYS A 31 -6.18 0.14 -17.41
C LYS A 31 -4.98 1.08 -17.39
N GLU A 32 -5.15 2.32 -17.87
CA GLU A 32 -4.10 3.34 -17.82
C GLU A 32 -3.69 3.66 -16.39
N LEU A 33 -4.66 3.79 -15.47
CA LEU A 33 -4.40 4.02 -14.06
C LEU A 33 -3.57 2.88 -13.43
N LEU A 34 -3.96 1.63 -13.67
CA LEU A 34 -3.22 0.46 -13.15
C LEU A 34 -1.82 0.35 -13.75
N GLN A 35 -1.68 0.58 -15.06
CA GLN A 35 -0.38 0.60 -15.73
C GLN A 35 0.53 1.70 -15.21
N HIS A 36 -0.03 2.87 -14.88
CA HIS A 36 0.71 3.98 -14.30
C HIS A 36 1.18 3.68 -12.86
N HIS A 37 0.38 2.95 -12.08
CA HIS A 37 0.69 2.68 -10.67
C HIS A 37 1.53 1.42 -10.42
N LEU A 38 1.52 0.46 -11.34
CA LEU A 38 2.29 -0.78 -11.21
C LEU A 38 3.81 -0.56 -10.96
N PRO A 39 4.48 0.39 -11.64
CA PRO A 39 5.87 0.74 -11.33
C PRO A 39 6.08 1.21 -9.89
N TYR A 40 5.18 2.02 -9.34
CA TYR A 40 5.29 2.50 -7.95
C TYR A 40 5.13 1.37 -6.94
N MET A 41 4.22 0.43 -7.20
CA MET A 41 4.07 -0.75 -6.35
C MET A 41 5.32 -1.64 -6.36
N LEU A 42 5.95 -1.81 -7.53
CA LEU A 42 7.22 -2.53 -7.66
C LEU A 42 8.36 -1.81 -6.93
N GLN A 43 8.42 -0.49 -7.01
CA GLN A 43 9.40 0.31 -6.29
C GLN A 43 9.26 0.14 -4.77
N ALA A 44 8.04 0.27 -4.24
CA ALA A 44 7.78 0.08 -2.82
C ALA A 44 8.18 -1.33 -2.33
N TYR A 45 7.92 -2.36 -3.14
CA TYR A 45 8.36 -3.72 -2.83
C TYR A 45 9.90 -3.86 -2.83
N ASN A 46 10.60 -3.23 -3.77
CA ASN A 46 12.07 -3.22 -3.77
C ASN A 46 12.63 -2.52 -2.52
N GLU A 47 12.03 -1.42 -2.08
CA GLU A 47 12.42 -0.75 -0.83
C GLU A 47 12.22 -1.65 0.40
N GLN A 48 11.14 -2.44 0.43
CA GLN A 48 10.91 -3.46 1.46
C GLN A 48 11.99 -4.56 1.46
N VAL A 49 12.41 -5.04 0.28
CA VAL A 49 13.51 -5.99 0.12
C VAL A 49 14.82 -5.38 0.62
N ASN A 50 15.18 -4.19 0.15
CA ASN A 50 16.40 -3.49 0.53
C ASN A 50 16.46 -3.22 2.04
N PHE A 51 15.31 -2.92 2.67
CA PHE A 51 15.21 -2.79 4.12
C PHE A 51 15.49 -4.13 4.84
N GLN A 52 14.95 -5.24 4.34
CA GLN A 52 15.19 -6.57 4.91
C GLN A 52 16.65 -7.02 4.73
N GLU A 53 17.27 -6.70 3.60
CA GLU A 53 18.66 -7.04 3.27
C GLU A 53 19.68 -6.13 3.98
N GLY A 54 19.22 -5.04 4.58
CA GLY A 54 20.05 -4.12 5.35
C GLY A 54 20.73 -3.02 4.53
N GLU A 55 20.37 -2.87 3.25
CA GLU A 55 20.99 -1.88 2.35
C GLU A 55 20.64 -0.42 2.71
N ASN A 56 19.52 -0.17 3.39
CA ASN A 56 19.01 1.17 3.69
C ASN A 56 18.90 1.52 5.19
N VAL A 57 19.60 0.80 6.07
CA VAL A 57 19.45 0.91 7.55
C VAL A 57 19.90 2.27 8.12
N GLN A 58 20.63 3.09 7.36
CA GLN A 58 21.22 4.34 7.86
C GLN A 58 20.32 5.60 7.79
N HIS A 59 19.12 5.55 7.21
CA HIS A 59 18.30 6.77 6.98
C HIS A 59 16.86 6.76 7.49
N ILE A 60 16.42 5.72 8.20
CA ILE A 60 15.09 5.76 8.83
C ILE A 60 15.23 6.38 10.22
N THR A 61 15.31 7.70 10.30
CA THR A 61 14.87 8.41 11.50
C THR A 61 13.35 8.21 11.59
N CYS A 62 12.94 7.23 12.39
CA CYS A 62 11.56 7.13 12.84
C CYS A 62 11.27 8.35 13.73
N GLU A 63 11.03 9.51 13.14
CA GLU A 63 10.26 10.53 13.85
C GLU A 63 8.88 9.90 14.11
N PRO A 64 8.46 9.79 15.38
CA PRO A 64 7.15 9.23 15.68
C PRO A 64 6.11 10.15 15.05
N ILE A 65 5.43 9.66 14.01
CA ILE A 65 4.29 10.36 13.45
C ILE A 65 3.23 10.39 14.55
N ALA A 66 3.10 11.53 15.22
CA ALA A 66 2.07 11.77 16.22
C ALA A 66 0.73 11.91 15.49
N PHE A 67 0.11 10.78 15.14
CA PHE A 67 -1.26 10.77 14.66
C PHE A 67 -2.20 11.09 15.83
N HIS A 68 -2.58 12.36 15.97
CA HIS A 68 -3.69 12.75 16.83
C HIS A 68 -5.01 12.40 16.13
N PHE A 69 -5.41 11.13 16.20
CA PHE A 69 -6.77 10.69 15.85
C PHE A 69 -7.75 11.10 16.94
N HIS A 70 -8.09 12.39 17.03
CA HIS A 70 -9.03 12.87 18.06
C HIS A 70 -10.52 12.73 17.67
N GLU A 71 -10.82 12.28 16.45
CA GLU A 71 -12.21 12.19 15.97
C GLU A 71 -12.73 10.76 15.77
N MET A 72 -11.90 9.72 15.96
CA MET A 72 -12.29 8.33 15.70
C MET A 72 -13.06 7.63 16.85
N GLU A 73 -13.31 8.30 17.97
CA GLU A 73 -14.02 7.68 19.11
C GLU A 73 -15.56 7.78 19.01
N LYS A 74 -16.12 8.56 18.06
CA LYS A 74 -17.57 8.86 18.09
C LYS A 74 -18.48 8.10 17.13
N GLU A 75 -17.97 7.27 16.24
CA GLU A 75 -18.83 6.51 15.30
C GLU A 75 -18.45 5.03 15.24
N THR A 76 -18.43 4.38 16.41
CA THR A 76 -18.50 2.91 16.50
C THR A 76 -19.94 2.48 16.71
N ASP A 77 -20.82 2.89 15.81
CA ASP A 77 -22.06 2.15 15.62
C ASP A 77 -22.54 2.29 14.18
N SER A 78 -23.06 1.20 13.63
CA SER A 78 -23.68 1.13 12.30
C SER A 78 -22.77 1.11 11.05
N LYS A 79 -22.32 -0.10 10.71
CA LYS A 79 -22.75 -0.75 9.47
C LYS A 79 -22.41 -0.07 8.12
N TYR A 80 -21.20 0.44 7.91
CA TYR A 80 -20.70 0.82 6.57
C TYR A 80 -19.21 0.45 6.39
N THR A 81 -18.94 -0.85 6.34
CA THR A 81 -17.70 -1.43 5.80
C THR A 81 -17.69 -1.28 4.27
N GLY A 82 -17.54 -0.05 3.78
CA GLY A 82 -17.57 0.26 2.34
C GLY A 82 -16.38 1.08 1.88
N ASP A 83 -16.10 2.19 2.55
CA ASP A 83 -15.28 3.27 1.96
C ASP A 83 -14.20 3.83 2.89
N MET A 84 -13.84 3.11 3.96
CA MET A 84 -12.65 3.47 4.75
C MET A 84 -11.41 3.20 3.90
N TYR A 85 -10.79 4.30 3.45
CA TYR A 85 -9.41 4.41 2.98
C TYR A 85 -9.08 4.19 1.49
N ILE A 86 -10.01 4.47 0.56
CA ILE A 86 -9.61 4.85 -0.81
C ILE A 86 -8.94 6.25 -0.83
N ALA A 87 -9.06 7.01 0.27
CA ALA A 87 -8.65 8.41 0.40
C ALA A 87 -7.31 8.67 1.11
N THR A 88 -6.27 7.86 0.87
CA THR A 88 -4.91 8.43 0.76
C THR A 88 -4.67 8.80 -0.71
N CYS A 89 -5.61 9.56 -1.27
CA CYS A 89 -5.46 10.12 -2.60
C CYS A 89 -4.31 11.14 -2.55
N TYR A 90 -3.27 10.91 -3.36
CA TYR A 90 -2.27 11.90 -3.77
C TYR A 90 -1.32 12.44 -2.68
N ILE A 91 -0.51 11.57 -2.07
CA ILE A 91 0.78 12.01 -1.51
C ILE A 91 1.89 11.21 -2.18
#